data_AF-A0A348UWW2-F1
#
_entry.id   AF-A0A348UWW2-F1
#
_cell.length_a   1.000
_cell.length_b   1.000
_cell.length_c   1.000
_cell.angle_alpha   90.00
_cell.angle_beta   90.00
_cell.angle_gamma   90.00
#
_symmetry.space_group_name_H-M   'P 1'
#
loop_
_entity.id
_entity.type
_entity.pdbx_description
1 polymer ?
#
loop_
_entity_poly.entity_id
_entity_poly.type
_entity_poly.pdbx_seq_one_letter_code
_entity_poly.pdbx_strand_id
1 'polypeptide(L)'
;MSHDFQKKIILLLLLLPGLLFFLPARCPAAQDQDLTEFSIEELMEIKVISVSKKSQRLSDSAAAVFVITREDIRRSGITSIPDALRMAPGVNVARIDANKWAINCRGFNSRFSPSLQVLVDGRSVYTPSFSGVYWEVTDVLLEDVDRIEVIRGPGATIWGSNAVNGVINIITRRANDTQGGFVQASAGSVEKNMVAARYGGTMGKDKFWRIYAKH
;
A
#
# COMPACT_ATOMS: atom_id res chain seq x y z
N MET A 1 1.64 -36.51 -38.81
CA MET A 1 1.47 -36.18 -37.39
C MET A 1 0.65 -34.90 -37.32
N SER A 2 -0.64 -35.06 -37.07
CA SER A 2 -1.68 -34.28 -37.74
C SER A 2 -2.01 -32.95 -37.07
N HIS A 3 -2.35 -31.97 -37.91
CA HIS A 3 -2.99 -30.68 -37.59
C HIS A 3 -4.19 -30.78 -36.63
N ASP A 4 -4.74 -31.98 -36.45
CA ASP A 4 -5.88 -32.27 -35.59
C ASP A 4 -5.54 -32.27 -34.09
N PHE A 5 -4.27 -32.55 -33.73
CA PHE A 5 -3.80 -32.51 -32.34
C PHE A 5 -3.63 -31.08 -31.82
N GLN A 6 -3.14 -30.17 -32.67
CA GLN A 6 -3.00 -28.74 -32.36
C GLN A 6 -4.36 -28.05 -32.20
N LYS A 7 -5.36 -28.42 -33.03
CA LYS A 7 -6.72 -27.89 -32.91
C LYS A 7 -7.41 -28.33 -31.62
N LYS A 8 -7.21 -29.57 -31.18
CA LYS A 8 -7.75 -30.07 -29.90
C LYS A 8 -7.12 -29.39 -28.68
N ILE A 9 -5.82 -29.07 -28.71
CA ILE A 9 -5.14 -28.32 -27.65
C ILE A 9 -5.62 -26.87 -27.57
N ILE A 10 -5.82 -26.21 -28.72
CA ILE A 10 -6.34 -24.84 -28.78
C ILE A 10 -7.81 -24.79 -28.32
N LEU A 11 -8.62 -25.81 -28.66
CA LEU A 11 -10.01 -25.91 -28.21
C LEU A 11 -10.12 -26.23 -26.71
N LEU A 12 -9.18 -27.00 -26.15
CA LEU A 12 -9.10 -27.28 -24.71
C LEU A 12 -8.66 -26.04 -23.90
N LEU A 13 -7.78 -25.20 -24.45
CA LEU A 13 -7.35 -23.93 -23.85
C LEU A 13 -8.43 -22.83 -23.90
N LEU A 14 -9.35 -22.86 -24.88
CA LEU A 14 -10.47 -21.93 -24.97
C LEU A 14 -11.67 -22.28 -24.07
N LEU A 15 -11.75 -23.52 -23.59
CA LEU A 15 -12.81 -23.98 -22.68
C LEU A 15 -12.47 -23.85 -21.19
N LEU A 16 -11.21 -23.55 -20.84
CA LEU A 16 -10.76 -23.42 -19.45
C LEU A 16 -11.06 -22.08 -18.72
N PRO A 17 -11.41 -20.93 -19.35
CA PRO A 17 -11.73 -19.74 -18.57
C PRO A 17 -13.17 -19.76 -18.01
N GLY A 18 -14.01 -20.72 -18.41
CA GLY A 18 -15.43 -20.77 -18.04
C GLY A 18 -15.75 -21.37 -16.67
N LEU A 19 -14.81 -22.07 -16.01
CA LEU A 19 -15.11 -22.87 -14.81
C LEU A 19 -14.66 -22.26 -13.47
N LEU A 20 -14.07 -21.05 -13.49
CA LEU A 20 -13.55 -20.39 -12.27
C LEU A 20 -14.36 -19.16 -11.80
N PHE A 21 -15.47 -18.82 -12.46
CA PHE A 21 -16.22 -17.58 -12.18
C PHE A 21 -17.46 -17.74 -11.25
N PHE A 22 -17.66 -18.91 -10.64
CA PHE A 22 -18.71 -19.09 -9.61
C PHE A 22 -18.10 -19.21 -8.20
N LEU A 23 -17.34 -18.19 -7.79
CA LEU A 23 -17.15 -17.95 -6.36
C LEU A 23 -18.23 -16.96 -5.94
N PRO A 24 -19.09 -17.28 -4.94
CA PRO A 24 -20.05 -16.31 -4.44
C PRO A 24 -19.26 -15.13 -3.89
N ALA A 25 -19.36 -13.98 -4.57
CA ALA A 25 -18.91 -12.71 -4.05
C ALA A 25 -19.77 -12.39 -2.82
N ARG A 26 -19.40 -12.93 -1.66
CA ARG A 26 -19.88 -12.39 -0.39
C ARG A 26 -19.28 -11.00 -0.30
N CYS A 27 -20.09 -10.00 -0.62
CA CYS A 27 -19.84 -8.63 -0.24
C CYS A 27 -19.80 -8.63 1.29
N PRO A 28 -18.64 -8.39 1.94
CA PRO A 28 -18.63 -8.20 3.37
C PRO A 28 -19.52 -6.98 3.63
N ALA A 29 -20.62 -7.18 4.35
CA ALA A 29 -21.36 -6.06 4.90
C ALA A 29 -20.35 -5.23 5.70
N ALA A 30 -20.18 -3.96 5.33
CA ALA A 30 -19.45 -3.03 6.16
C ALA A 30 -20.06 -3.11 7.57
N GLN A 31 -19.24 -3.34 8.59
CA GLN A 31 -19.69 -3.18 9.96
C GLN A 31 -20.06 -1.69 10.09
N ASP A 32 -21.36 -1.40 10.05
CA ASP A 32 -21.89 -0.08 10.37
C ASP A 32 -21.76 0.05 11.89
N GLN A 33 -20.59 0.49 12.35
CA GLN A 33 -20.40 0.87 13.74
C GLN A 33 -21.17 2.17 13.94
N ASP A 34 -22.09 2.20 14.89
CA ASP A 34 -22.85 3.41 15.21
C ASP A 34 -21.89 4.48 15.73
N LEU A 35 -21.58 5.46 14.87
CA LEU A 35 -20.64 6.52 15.17
C LEU A 35 -21.16 7.48 16.26
N THR A 36 -22.46 7.42 16.59
CA THR A 36 -23.06 8.26 17.62
C THR A 36 -22.78 7.78 19.05
N GLU A 37 -22.34 6.53 19.21
CA GLU A 37 -21.97 5.96 20.51
C GLU A 37 -20.53 6.33 20.94
N PHE A 38 -19.70 6.81 20.01
CA PHE A 38 -18.32 7.20 20.29
C PHE A 38 -18.22 8.66 20.71
N SER A 39 -17.36 8.93 21.69
CA SER A 39 -16.95 10.31 22.02
C SER A 39 -16.18 10.95 20.86
N ILE A 40 -16.19 12.29 20.80
CA ILE A 40 -15.40 13.02 19.80
C ILE A 40 -13.92 12.67 19.90
N GLU A 41 -13.42 12.47 21.13
CA GLU A 41 -12.05 12.07 21.42
C GLU A 41 -11.69 10.68 20.87
N GLU A 42 -12.64 9.73 20.90
CA GLU A 42 -12.47 8.39 20.31
C GLU A 42 -12.54 8.45 18.78
N LEU A 43 -13.44 9.27 18.22
CA LEU A 43 -13.54 9.47 16.77
C LEU A 43 -12.29 10.15 16.18
N MET A 44 -11.61 10.97 16.97
CA MET A 44 -10.35 11.63 16.59
C MET A 44 -9.10 10.77 16.85
N GLU A 45 -9.24 9.54 17.38
CA GLU A 45 -8.11 8.71 17.77
C GLU A 45 -7.41 8.04 16.58
N ILE A 46 -6.50 8.78 15.93
CA ILE A 46 -5.58 8.19 14.95
C ILE A 46 -4.47 7.45 15.70
N LYS A 47 -4.35 6.14 15.47
CA LYS A 47 -3.28 5.30 16.03
C LYS A 47 -2.08 5.25 15.10
N VAL A 48 -0.90 5.42 15.66
CA VAL A 48 0.39 5.30 14.96
C VAL A 48 1.27 4.23 15.58
N ILE A 49 2.07 3.54 14.77
CA ILE A 49 2.97 2.46 15.22
C ILE A 49 4.44 2.86 15.01
N SER A 50 4.71 3.67 14.00
CA SER A 50 6.06 3.88 13.47
C SER A 50 6.96 4.68 14.41
N VAL A 51 6.39 5.40 15.36
CA VAL A 51 7.15 6.26 16.28
C VAL A 51 7.88 5.45 17.34
N SER A 52 7.24 4.41 17.87
CA SER A 52 7.73 3.66 19.05
C SER A 52 7.75 2.14 18.84
N LYS A 53 7.44 1.65 17.62
CA LYS A 53 7.15 0.23 17.32
C LYS A 53 5.98 -0.34 18.14
N LYS A 54 5.20 0.52 18.79
CA LYS A 54 4.01 0.17 19.56
C LYS A 54 2.86 1.06 19.10
N SER A 55 1.65 0.50 19.11
CA SER A 55 0.44 1.28 18.83
C SER A 55 0.24 2.33 19.92
N GLN A 56 0.18 3.59 19.54
CA GLN A 56 -0.09 4.72 20.43
C GLN A 56 -0.91 5.78 19.70
N ARG A 57 -1.56 6.67 20.45
CA ARG A 57 -2.31 7.78 19.85
C ARG A 57 -1.34 8.75 19.18
N LEU A 58 -1.74 9.31 18.05
CA LEU A 58 -0.97 10.34 17.35
C LEU A 58 -0.71 11.55 18.26
N SER A 59 -1.68 11.93 19.10
CA SER A 59 -1.56 13.01 20.09
C SER A 59 -0.45 12.81 21.10
N ASP A 60 -0.09 11.56 21.39
CA ASP A 60 0.88 11.19 22.42
C ASP A 60 2.30 11.06 21.83
N SER A 61 2.44 11.20 20.51
CA SER A 61 3.71 11.12 19.81
C SER A 61 4.56 12.38 20.04
N ALA A 62 5.76 12.19 20.59
CA ALA A 62 6.79 13.25 20.67
C ALA A 62 7.46 13.58 19.32
N ALA A 63 7.20 12.79 18.27
CA ALA A 63 7.76 12.99 16.93
C ALA A 63 6.78 13.75 16.01
N ALA A 64 7.34 14.45 15.01
CA ALA A 64 6.56 15.13 13.96
C ALA A 64 6.04 14.11 12.93
N VAL A 65 4.94 13.45 13.27
CA VAL A 65 4.28 12.44 12.43
C VAL A 65 3.18 13.06 11.59
N PHE A 66 3.09 12.62 10.34
CA PHE A 66 1.95 12.85 9.47
C PHE A 66 1.38 11.51 9.02
N VAL A 67 0.06 11.37 9.03
CA VAL A 67 -0.63 10.14 8.63
C VAL A 67 -1.45 10.44 7.39
N ILE A 68 -1.13 9.75 6.30
CA ILE A 68 -1.95 9.73 5.08
C ILE A 68 -2.89 8.54 5.22
N THR A 69 -4.19 8.79 5.39
CA THR A 69 -5.19 7.73 5.59
C THR A 69 -5.61 7.11 4.27
N ARG A 70 -6.22 5.91 4.31
CA ARG A 70 -6.87 5.33 3.13
C ARG A 70 -7.87 6.30 2.49
N GLU A 71 -8.64 7.00 3.29
CA GLU A 71 -9.67 7.90 2.76
C GLU A 71 -9.05 9.10 2.05
N ASP A 72 -7.91 9.62 2.53
CA ASP A 72 -7.15 10.65 1.82
C ASP A 72 -6.71 10.15 0.44
N ILE A 73 -6.14 8.94 0.38
CA ILE A 73 -5.68 8.30 -0.87
C ILE A 73 -6.85 8.08 -1.83
N ARG A 74 -7.99 7.59 -1.31
CA ARG A 74 -9.18 7.28 -2.11
C ARG A 74 -9.81 8.55 -2.68
N ARG A 75 -9.86 9.63 -1.90
CA ARG A 75 -10.44 10.92 -2.32
C ARG A 75 -9.54 11.71 -3.25
N SER A 76 -8.23 11.51 -3.20
CA SER A 76 -7.29 12.30 -4.00
C SER A 76 -7.16 11.85 -5.45
N GLY A 77 -7.69 10.67 -5.81
CA GLY A 77 -7.51 10.10 -7.15
C GLY A 77 -6.06 9.71 -7.47
N ILE A 78 -5.22 9.54 -6.44
CA ILE A 78 -3.83 9.16 -6.62
C ILE A 78 -3.72 7.68 -6.96
N THR A 79 -2.78 7.34 -7.82
CA THR A 79 -2.59 5.97 -8.35
C THR A 79 -1.28 5.33 -7.91
N SER A 80 -0.40 6.04 -7.20
CA SER A 80 0.89 5.52 -6.74
C SER A 80 1.26 5.98 -5.32
N ILE A 81 2.02 5.16 -4.61
CA ILE A 81 2.56 5.50 -3.29
C ILE A 81 3.46 6.75 -3.34
N PRO A 82 4.41 6.88 -4.29
CA PRO A 82 5.20 8.10 -4.45
C PRO A 82 4.35 9.36 -4.54
N ASP A 83 3.26 9.32 -5.29
CA ASP A 83 2.39 10.49 -5.44
C ASP A 83 1.60 10.76 -4.15
N ALA A 84 1.16 9.71 -3.44
CA ALA A 84 0.46 9.84 -2.15
C ALA A 84 1.35 10.55 -1.11
N LEU A 85 2.66 10.27 -1.13
CA LEU A 85 3.64 10.91 -0.25
C LEU A 85 3.76 12.42 -0.44
N ARG A 86 3.28 13.00 -1.56
CA ARG A 86 3.23 14.46 -1.74
C ARG A 86 2.24 15.15 -0.80
N MET A 87 1.27 14.43 -0.24
CA MET A 87 0.37 14.98 0.77
C MET A 87 1.09 15.28 2.08
N ALA A 88 2.18 14.57 2.38
CA ALA A 88 2.90 14.73 3.63
C ALA A 88 3.80 15.98 3.60
N PRO A 89 3.61 16.93 4.54
CA PRO A 89 4.35 18.19 4.52
C PRO A 89 5.84 17.97 4.79
N GLY A 90 6.72 18.53 3.97
CA GLY A 90 8.18 18.39 4.12
C GLY A 90 8.76 17.09 3.56
N VAL A 91 7.94 16.29 2.87
CA VAL A 91 8.41 15.25 1.95
C VAL A 91 8.60 15.88 0.57
N ASN A 92 9.78 15.70 -0.01
CA ASN A 92 10.06 16.07 -1.39
C ASN A 92 9.95 14.82 -2.26
N VAL A 93 9.05 14.85 -3.23
CA VAL A 93 8.84 13.77 -4.21
C VAL A 93 9.09 14.35 -5.60
N ALA A 94 10.24 14.01 -6.19
CA ALA A 94 10.56 14.37 -7.57
C ALA A 94 10.38 13.14 -8.46
N ARG A 95 9.60 13.29 -9.54
CA ARG A 95 9.49 12.27 -10.60
C ARG A 95 10.68 12.47 -11.55
N ILE A 96 11.56 11.47 -11.64
CA ILE A 96 12.75 11.53 -12.50
C ILE A 96 12.37 11.22 -13.95
N ASP A 97 11.56 10.17 -14.15
CA ASP A 97 11.05 9.75 -15.46
C ASP A 97 9.68 9.07 -15.30
N ALA A 98 9.20 8.37 -16.34
CA ALA A 98 7.89 7.74 -16.36
C ALA A 98 7.63 6.80 -15.17
N ASN A 99 8.66 6.14 -14.64
CA ASN A 99 8.51 5.15 -13.58
C ASN A 99 9.54 5.27 -12.45
N LYS A 100 10.28 6.36 -12.32
CA LYS A 100 11.26 6.53 -11.22
C LYS A 100 10.99 7.78 -10.43
N TRP A 101 11.20 7.67 -9.13
CA TRP A 101 11.02 8.75 -8.17
C TRP A 101 12.25 8.91 -7.28
N ALA A 102 12.58 10.16 -7.00
CA ALA A 102 13.49 10.56 -5.92
C ALA A 102 12.62 11.06 -4.77
N ILE A 103 12.70 10.39 -3.62
CA ILE A 103 11.92 10.75 -2.44
C ILE A 103 12.85 10.94 -1.25
N ASN A 104 12.75 12.10 -0.61
CA ASN A 104 13.45 12.38 0.63
C ASN A 104 12.57 13.22 1.56
N CYS A 105 12.79 13.09 2.86
CA CYS A 105 12.34 14.09 3.83
C CYS A 105 13.53 15.00 4.11
N ARG A 106 13.34 16.31 4.32
CA ARG A 106 14.38 17.25 4.81
C ARG A 106 15.82 17.01 4.27
N GLY A 107 16.22 17.74 3.24
CA GLY A 107 17.60 17.72 2.74
C GLY A 107 17.67 17.59 1.22
N PHE A 108 18.81 17.15 0.71
CA PHE A 108 19.02 16.95 -0.73
C PHE A 108 18.25 15.74 -1.24
N ASN A 109 17.55 15.89 -2.36
CA ASN A 109 16.82 14.81 -2.98
C ASN A 109 17.62 14.25 -4.17
N SER A 110 17.82 12.93 -4.17
CA SER A 110 18.48 12.17 -5.22
C SER A 110 17.68 10.88 -5.45
N ARG A 111 17.95 10.17 -6.55
CA ARG A 111 17.24 8.91 -6.85
C ARG A 111 17.24 7.93 -5.67
N PHE A 112 18.37 7.83 -4.97
CA PHE A 112 18.54 6.97 -3.81
C PHE A 112 18.91 7.84 -2.60
N SER A 113 18.04 7.85 -1.60
CA SER A 113 18.28 8.54 -0.33
C SER A 113 18.73 7.52 0.73
N PRO A 114 20.03 7.47 1.09
CA PRO A 114 20.51 6.60 2.17
C PRO A 114 20.02 7.06 3.55
N SER A 115 19.53 8.30 3.63
CA SER A 115 19.11 8.97 4.87
C SER A 115 17.60 8.95 5.09
N LEU A 116 16.84 8.23 4.26
CA LEU A 116 15.41 7.99 4.44
C LEU A 116 15.12 6.50 4.58
N GLN A 117 14.59 6.10 5.74
CA GLN A 117 14.19 4.72 5.97
C GLN A 117 12.74 4.50 5.52
N VAL A 118 12.51 3.50 4.65
CA VAL A 118 11.18 3.15 4.16
C VAL A 118 10.83 1.73 4.55
N LEU A 119 9.60 1.55 5.02
CA LEU A 119 9.08 0.33 5.59
C LEU A 119 7.75 -0.04 4.93
N VAL A 120 7.51 -1.33 4.78
CA VAL A 120 6.18 -1.91 4.54
C VAL A 120 5.88 -2.83 5.71
N ASP A 121 4.81 -2.54 6.45
CA ASP A 121 4.44 -3.26 7.68
C ASP A 121 5.62 -3.42 8.66
N GLY A 122 6.42 -2.35 8.82
CA GLY A 122 7.59 -2.32 9.69
C GLY A 122 8.84 -3.07 9.16
N ARG A 123 8.81 -3.62 7.94
CA ARG A 123 9.98 -4.25 7.29
C ARG A 123 10.61 -3.31 6.28
N SER A 124 11.93 -3.17 6.35
CA SER A 124 12.70 -2.34 5.42
C SER A 124 12.56 -2.81 3.98
N VAL A 125 12.22 -1.88 3.07
CA VAL A 125 12.29 -2.07 1.61
C VAL A 125 13.55 -1.45 1.00
N TYR A 126 14.49 -1.07 1.87
CA TYR A 126 15.78 -0.55 1.46
C TYR A 126 16.58 -1.60 0.68
N THR A 127 17.18 -1.19 -0.41
CA THR A 127 18.06 -2.01 -1.25
C THR A 127 19.52 -1.69 -0.95
N PRO A 128 20.27 -2.56 -0.25
CA PRO A 128 21.63 -2.28 0.18
C PRO A 128 22.58 -1.94 -0.98
N SER A 129 22.46 -2.62 -2.12
CA SER A 129 23.33 -2.44 -3.28
C SER A 129 23.30 -1.04 -3.88
N PHE A 130 22.23 -0.27 -3.64
CA PHE A 130 22.05 1.08 -4.20
C PHE A 130 21.83 2.14 -3.13
N SER A 131 21.89 1.74 -1.86
CA SER A 131 21.72 2.64 -0.72
C SER A 131 20.45 3.50 -0.80
N GLY A 132 19.31 2.87 -1.10
CA GLY A 132 18.02 3.57 -1.22
C GLY A 132 16.87 2.62 -1.52
N VAL A 133 15.77 3.17 -2.04
CA VAL A 133 14.53 2.43 -2.33
C VAL A 133 14.21 2.52 -3.82
N TYR A 134 13.85 1.37 -4.40
CA TYR A 134 13.23 1.32 -5.72
C TYR A 134 11.72 1.43 -5.57
N TRP A 135 11.21 2.64 -5.73
CA TRP A 135 9.77 2.93 -5.62
C TRP A 135 8.96 2.19 -6.69
N GLU A 136 9.57 1.94 -7.85
CA GLU A 136 8.95 1.27 -9.01
C GLU A 136 8.72 -0.23 -8.84
N VAL A 137 9.42 -0.87 -7.89
CA VAL A 137 9.24 -2.30 -7.58
C VAL A 137 8.60 -2.51 -6.21
N THR A 138 8.21 -1.43 -5.51
CA THR A 138 7.47 -1.54 -4.25
C THR A 138 6.05 -1.99 -4.57
N ASP A 139 5.86 -3.31 -4.63
CA ASP A 139 4.63 -3.93 -5.10
C ASP A 139 3.56 -4.00 -3.99
N VAL A 140 3.02 -2.84 -3.62
CA VAL A 140 1.83 -2.74 -2.77
C VAL A 140 0.66 -2.30 -3.64
N LEU A 141 -0.48 -2.99 -3.54
CA LEU A 141 -1.71 -2.52 -4.14
C LEU A 141 -2.21 -1.31 -3.33
N LEU A 142 -2.41 -0.17 -3.98
CA LEU A 142 -2.75 1.08 -3.27
C LEU A 142 -4.06 0.96 -2.46
N GLU A 143 -5.03 0.21 -2.96
CA GLU A 143 -6.28 -0.12 -2.24
C GLU A 143 -6.06 -0.94 -0.95
N ASP A 144 -4.98 -1.71 -0.91
CA ASP A 144 -4.60 -2.49 0.27
C ASP A 144 -3.78 -1.68 1.28
N VAL A 145 -3.48 -0.40 1.00
CA VAL A 145 -2.92 0.51 1.99
C VAL A 145 -4.00 0.88 3.00
N ASP A 146 -3.66 0.72 4.28
CA ASP A 146 -4.47 1.23 5.39
C ASP A 146 -4.14 2.69 5.69
N ARG A 147 -2.85 2.97 5.83
CA ARG A 147 -2.33 4.32 5.96
C ARG A 147 -0.84 4.34 5.68
N ILE A 148 -0.32 5.53 5.43
CA ILE A 148 1.11 5.79 5.34
C ILE A 148 1.49 6.71 6.48
N GLU A 149 2.37 6.25 7.37
CA GLU A 149 2.90 7.04 8.47
C GLU A 149 4.24 7.66 8.04
N VAL A 150 4.35 8.97 8.11
CA VAL A 150 5.55 9.74 7.75
C VAL A 150 6.08 10.44 8.99
N ILE A 151 7.25 10.02 9.46
CA ILE A 151 7.96 10.64 10.57
C ILE A 151 9.07 11.51 10.01
N ARG A 152 9.03 12.80 10.36
CA ARG A 152 9.98 13.79 9.86
C ARG A 152 11.05 14.08 10.91
N GLY A 153 12.29 13.73 10.58
CA GLY A 153 13.45 13.89 11.46
C GLY A 153 14.06 12.56 11.91
N PRO A 154 15.08 12.62 12.79
CA PRO A 154 15.86 11.45 13.16
C PRO A 154 15.03 10.36 13.85
N GLY A 155 15.05 9.15 13.30
CA GLY A 155 14.44 7.93 13.82
C GLY A 155 15.45 6.79 14.03
N ALA A 156 16.75 7.08 13.96
CA ALA A 156 17.81 6.07 13.93
C ALA A 156 17.86 5.15 15.15
N THR A 157 17.49 5.64 16.33
CA THR A 157 17.42 4.86 17.58
C THR A 157 16.47 3.65 17.46
N ILE A 158 15.42 3.76 16.64
CA ILE A 158 14.38 2.75 16.51
C ILE A 158 14.50 1.97 15.20
N TRP A 159 14.86 2.66 14.12
CA TRP A 159 14.81 2.13 12.75
C TRP A 159 16.17 1.97 12.07
N GLY A 160 17.27 2.31 12.75
CA GLY A 160 18.63 2.09 12.27
C GLY A 160 19.21 3.25 11.47
N SER A 161 20.42 3.04 10.94
CA SER A 161 21.30 4.08 10.39
C SER A 161 20.69 4.91 9.25
N ASN A 162 19.71 4.37 8.53
CA ASN A 162 19.13 5.04 7.37
C ASN A 162 18.02 6.03 7.76
N ALA A 163 17.57 6.05 9.02
CA ALA A 163 16.49 6.91 9.50
C ALA A 163 17.00 8.28 9.98
N VAL A 164 17.89 8.93 9.22
CA VAL A 164 18.49 10.23 9.62
C VAL A 164 17.50 11.36 9.36
N ASN A 165 16.91 11.41 8.18
CA ASN A 165 15.99 12.47 7.79
C ASN A 165 14.53 12.16 8.11
N GLY A 166 14.19 10.87 8.22
CA GLY A 166 12.83 10.44 8.46
C GLY A 166 12.62 8.95 8.31
N VAL A 167 11.37 8.56 8.58
CA VAL A 167 10.87 7.20 8.40
C VAL A 167 9.53 7.28 7.67
N ILE A 168 9.36 6.48 6.63
CA ILE A 168 8.08 6.26 5.97
C ILE A 168 7.68 4.82 6.21
N ASN A 169 6.49 4.58 6.74
CA ASN A 169 5.95 3.24 6.93
C ASN A 169 4.60 3.11 6.25
N ILE A 170 4.54 2.24 5.25
CA ILE A 170 3.34 1.89 4.52
C ILE A 170 2.71 0.72 5.28
N ILE A 171 1.54 0.96 5.86
CA ILE A 171 0.82 -0.06 6.64
C ILE A 171 -0.28 -0.61 5.76
N THR A 172 -0.27 -1.92 5.56
CA THR A 172 -1.25 -2.62 4.73
C THR A 172 -2.41 -3.16 5.55
N ARG A 173 -3.55 -3.33 4.88
CA ARG A 173 -4.71 -4.00 5.44
C ARG A 173 -4.40 -5.45 5.74
N ARG A 174 -4.92 -5.92 6.87
CA ARG A 174 -4.88 -7.33 7.21
C ARG A 174 -5.82 -8.13 6.31
N ALA A 175 -5.51 -9.40 6.13
CA ALA A 175 -6.28 -10.28 5.25
C ALA A 175 -7.76 -10.36 5.66
N ASN A 176 -8.08 -10.35 6.95
CA ASN A 176 -9.46 -10.38 7.48
C ASN A 176 -10.28 -9.16 7.08
N ASP A 177 -9.65 -8.02 6.82
CA ASP A 177 -10.35 -6.80 6.40
C ASP A 177 -10.59 -6.82 4.88
N THR A 178 -9.89 -7.67 4.13
CA THR A 178 -9.84 -7.65 2.67
C THR A 178 -10.52 -8.86 2.04
N GLN A 179 -11.65 -9.27 2.60
CA GLN A 179 -12.42 -10.43 2.16
C GLN A 179 -13.28 -10.10 0.93
N GLY A 180 -13.60 -11.14 0.14
CA GLY A 180 -14.38 -11.01 -1.09
C GLY A 180 -13.56 -10.54 -2.29
N GLY A 181 -14.26 -10.25 -3.39
CA GLY A 181 -13.66 -9.79 -4.64
C GLY A 181 -13.54 -8.26 -4.69
N PHE A 182 -12.43 -7.78 -5.23
CA PHE A 182 -12.20 -6.38 -5.57
C PHE A 182 -11.63 -6.31 -6.98
N VAL A 183 -12.12 -5.38 -7.78
CA VAL A 183 -11.60 -5.08 -9.12
C VAL A 183 -11.55 -3.57 -9.28
N GLN A 184 -10.45 -3.08 -9.83
CA GLN A 184 -10.26 -1.68 -10.19
C GLN A 184 -9.67 -1.61 -11.58
N ALA A 185 -10.20 -0.68 -12.37
CA ALA A 185 -9.63 -0.29 -13.65
C ALA A 185 -9.54 1.24 -13.67
N SER A 186 -8.44 1.76 -14.19
CA SER A 186 -8.26 3.19 -14.41
C SER A 186 -7.60 3.43 -15.76
N ALA A 187 -7.97 4.55 -16.38
CA ALA A 187 -7.39 5.03 -17.62
C ALA A 187 -7.13 6.53 -17.48
N GLY A 188 -6.03 7.00 -18.04
CA GLY A 188 -5.60 8.40 -17.92
C GLY A 188 -4.77 8.85 -19.11
N SER A 189 -4.62 10.16 -19.27
CA SER A 189 -3.83 10.76 -20.35
C SER A 189 -2.33 10.79 -20.07
N VAL A 190 -1.94 10.73 -18.79
CA VAL A 190 -0.55 10.85 -18.32
C VAL A 190 -0.07 9.57 -17.63
N GLU A 191 -0.93 8.96 -16.81
CA GLU A 191 -0.60 7.71 -16.12
C GLU A 191 -0.94 6.48 -16.94
N LYS A 192 -0.21 5.40 -16.66
CA LYS A 192 -0.44 4.10 -17.29
C LYS A 192 -1.83 3.59 -16.91
N ASN A 193 -2.54 3.01 -17.87
CA ASN A 193 -3.78 2.28 -17.58
C ASN A 193 -3.47 1.22 -16.53
N MET A 194 -4.23 1.22 -15.43
CA MET A 194 -4.04 0.26 -14.34
C MET A 194 -5.24 -0.66 -14.27
N VAL A 195 -4.97 -1.95 -14.14
CA VAL A 195 -5.99 -2.95 -13.82
C VAL A 195 -5.51 -3.73 -12.61
N ALA A 196 -6.33 -3.77 -11.57
CA ALA A 196 -6.06 -4.56 -10.37
C ALA A 196 -7.26 -5.43 -10.02
N ALA A 197 -6.97 -6.65 -9.57
CA ALA A 197 -7.95 -7.56 -9.04
C ALA A 197 -7.40 -8.18 -7.74
N ARG A 198 -8.27 -8.35 -6.76
CA ARG A 198 -7.95 -8.95 -5.47
C ARG A 198 -9.08 -9.86 -5.05
N TYR A 199 -8.73 -11.00 -4.47
CA TYR A 199 -9.70 -11.89 -3.85
C TYR A 199 -9.21 -12.33 -2.48
N GLY A 200 -10.05 -12.19 -1.47
CA GLY A 200 -9.79 -12.66 -0.12
C GLY A 200 -10.82 -13.68 0.34
N GLY A 201 -10.37 -14.65 1.12
CA GLY A 201 -11.20 -15.69 1.69
C GLY A 201 -10.76 -16.10 3.09
N THR A 202 -11.57 -16.97 3.68
CA THR A 202 -11.32 -17.57 5.00
C THR A 202 -10.93 -19.03 4.83
N MET A 203 -10.16 -19.56 5.77
CA MET A 203 -9.79 -20.97 5.86
C MET A 203 -10.07 -21.47 7.29
N GLY A 204 -11.33 -21.79 7.56
CA GLY A 204 -11.81 -22.04 8.93
C GLY A 204 -12.29 -20.75 9.61
N LYS A 205 -12.39 -20.77 10.96
CA LYS A 205 -12.99 -19.65 11.72
C LYS A 205 -12.06 -18.44 11.85
N ASP A 206 -10.75 -18.66 12.01
CA ASP A 206 -9.80 -17.61 12.39
C ASP A 206 -8.60 -17.44 11.45
N LYS A 207 -8.64 -18.04 10.25
CA LYS A 207 -7.58 -17.88 9.25
C LYS A 207 -8.11 -17.17 8.03
N PHE A 208 -7.39 -16.14 7.60
CA PHE A 208 -7.78 -15.28 6.50
C PHE A 208 -6.64 -15.24 5.49
N TRP A 209 -6.98 -15.25 4.21
CA TRP A 209 -6.03 -15.16 3.11
C TRP A 209 -6.50 -14.12 2.09
N ARG A 210 -5.55 -13.59 1.34
CA ARG A 210 -5.77 -12.67 0.22
C ARG A 210 -4.74 -12.96 -0.87
N ILE A 211 -5.18 -12.88 -2.12
CA ILE A 211 -4.32 -12.81 -3.31
C ILE A 211 -4.72 -11.59 -4.14
N TYR A 212 -3.76 -10.97 -4.82
CA TYR A 212 -4.03 -9.90 -5.77
C TYR A 212 -3.09 -9.99 -6.97
N ALA A 213 -3.52 -9.36 -8.07
CA ALA A 213 -2.73 -9.10 -9.24
C ALA A 213 -3.00 -7.67 -9.72
N LYS A 214 -1.97 -6.98 -10.23
CA LYS A 214 -2.10 -5.66 -10.82
C LYS A 214 -1.22 -5.52 -12.07
N HIS A 215 -1.64 -4.72 -13.03
CA HIS A 215 -0.93 -4.38 -14.26
C HIS A 215 -0.99 -2.89 -14.54
#